data_AF-A0A8C8W385-F1
#
_entry.id   AF-A0A8C8W385-F1
#
_cell.length_a   1.000
_cell.length_b   1.000
_cell.length_c   1.000
_cell.angle_alpha   90.00
_cell.angle_beta   90.00
_cell.angle_gamma   90.00
#
_symmetry.space_group_name_H-M   'P 1'
#
loop_
_entity.id
_entity.type
_entity.pdbx_description
1 polymer ?
#
loop_
_entity_poly.entity_id
_entity_poly.type
_entity_poly.pdbx_seq_one_letter_code
_entity_poly.pdbx_strand_id
1 'polypeptide(L)'
;MPRYCLFGDTVNTASRMESTGLPYRIHISRSTVQTLLSLDEGYMIDVRGQTELKGKGLEETYWLTGKVGFCRPLPTPLSIRPGDPWQDRINQEIRTGFAKARQGLAEPRRSGEAEPGP
;
A
#
# COMPACT_ATOMS: atom_id res chain seq x y z
N MET A 1 -16.07 9.02 -24.20
CA MET A 1 -15.27 7.79 -24.00
C MET A 1 -15.87 7.03 -22.82
N PRO A 2 -16.37 5.79 -22.99
CA PRO A 2 -17.00 5.04 -21.91
C PRO A 2 -15.99 4.66 -20.82
N ARG A 3 -16.40 4.73 -19.55
CA ARG A 3 -15.60 4.35 -18.36
C ARG A 3 -16.39 3.35 -17.51
N TYR A 4 -15.75 2.26 -17.11
CA TYR A 4 -16.33 1.33 -16.14
C TYR A 4 -16.14 1.88 -14.73
N CYS A 5 -17.25 1.99 -13.98
CA CYS A 5 -17.27 2.48 -12.62
C CYS A 5 -17.87 1.40 -11.71
N LEU A 6 -17.25 1.16 -10.56
CA LEU A 6 -17.79 0.33 -9.49
C LEU A 6 -18.45 1.24 -8.45
N PHE A 7 -19.55 0.77 -7.86
CA PHE A 7 -20.34 1.52 -6.89
C PHE A 7 -20.72 0.64 -5.70
N GLY A 8 -21.10 1.27 -4.58
CA GLY A 8 -21.63 0.60 -3.39
C GLY A 8 -20.81 0.84 -2.13
N ASP A 9 -21.31 0.32 -1.02
CA ASP A 9 -20.72 0.59 0.30
C ASP A 9 -19.36 -0.07 0.49
N THR A 10 -19.10 -1.18 -0.20
CA THR A 10 -17.80 -1.86 -0.15
C THR A 10 -16.67 -0.98 -0.68
N VAL A 11 -16.87 -0.33 -1.84
CA VAL A 11 -15.85 0.57 -2.42
C VAL A 11 -15.68 1.84 -1.58
N ASN A 12 -16.78 2.35 -1.01
CA ASN A 12 -16.74 3.48 -0.08
C ASN A 12 -15.97 3.13 1.20
N THR A 13 -16.27 1.97 1.79
CA THR A 13 -15.60 1.48 3.01
C THR A 13 -14.11 1.28 2.76
N ALA A 14 -13.74 0.63 1.65
CA ALA A 14 -12.35 0.43 1.25
C ALA A 14 -11.59 1.77 1.11
N SER A 15 -12.20 2.76 0.44
CA SER A 15 -11.62 4.10 0.31
C SER A 15 -11.41 4.79 1.67
N ARG A 16 -12.34 4.61 2.63
CA ARG A 16 -12.19 5.17 3.99
C ARG A 16 -11.11 4.45 4.78
N MET A 17 -11.04 3.13 4.68
CA MET A 17 -9.99 2.33 5.31
C MET A 17 -8.61 2.71 4.79
N GLU A 18 -8.47 2.95 3.48
CA GLU A 18 -7.23 3.46 2.88
C GLU A 18 -6.89 4.85 3.42
N SER A 19 -7.84 5.78 3.43
CA SER A 19 -7.62 7.17 3.88
C SER A 19 -7.18 7.28 5.35
N THR A 20 -7.54 6.31 6.17
CA THR A 20 -7.17 6.22 7.59
C THR A 20 -6.01 5.24 7.82
N GLY A 21 -5.42 4.69 6.77
CA GLY A 21 -4.30 3.76 6.84
C GLY A 21 -3.01 4.40 7.32
N LEU A 22 -2.04 3.56 7.67
CA LEU A 22 -0.68 3.97 8.00
C LEU A 22 0.28 3.40 6.95
N PRO A 23 1.37 4.12 6.64
CA PRO A 23 2.33 3.72 5.61
C PRO A 23 3.04 2.43 6.03
N TYR A 24 3.39 1.62 5.03
CA TYR A 24 4.03 0.31 5.20
C TYR A 24 3.25 -0.67 6.08
N ARG A 25 1.93 -0.53 6.14
CA ARG A 25 1.02 -1.49 6.79
C ARG A 25 -0.16 -1.82 5.88
N ILE A 26 -0.71 -3.02 6.04
CA ILE A 26 -1.89 -3.47 5.30
C ILE A 26 -3.09 -3.40 6.25
N HIS A 27 -3.98 -2.44 6.01
CA HIS A 27 -5.20 -2.24 6.79
C HIS A 27 -6.31 -3.16 6.30
N ILE A 28 -6.91 -3.96 7.18
CA ILE A 28 -7.97 -4.92 6.83
C ILE A 28 -9.20 -4.78 7.73
N SER A 29 -10.37 -5.03 7.16
CA SER A 29 -11.65 -4.99 7.87
C SER A 29 -11.90 -6.29 8.63
N ARG A 30 -12.86 -6.28 9.55
CA ARG A 30 -13.30 -7.48 10.26
C ARG A 30 -13.76 -8.60 9.34
N SER A 31 -14.50 -8.28 8.27
CA SER A 31 -14.94 -9.27 7.29
C SER A 31 -13.77 -9.96 6.61
N THR A 32 -12.73 -9.22 6.24
CA THR A 32 -11.51 -9.77 5.64
C THR A 32 -10.77 -10.67 6.64
N VAL A 33 -10.65 -10.26 7.91
CA VAL A 33 -10.04 -11.10 8.96
C VAL A 33 -10.74 -12.44 9.07
N GLN A 34 -12.07 -12.44 9.14
CA GLN A 34 -12.85 -13.69 9.24
C GLN A 34 -12.57 -14.62 8.05
N THR A 35 -12.50 -14.08 6.83
CA THR A 35 -12.13 -14.85 5.64
C THR A 35 -10.70 -15.38 5.74
N LEU A 36 -9.72 -14.56 6.12
CA LEU A 36 -8.33 -14.99 6.22
C LEU A 36 -8.12 -16.09 7.28
N LEU A 37 -8.81 -16.00 8.41
CA LEU A 37 -8.78 -17.03 9.45
C LEU A 37 -9.46 -18.32 8.97
N SER A 38 -10.55 -18.22 8.20
CA SER A 38 -11.24 -19.41 7.66
C SER A 38 -10.42 -20.18 6.63
N LEU A 39 -9.42 -19.55 6.00
CA LEU A 39 -8.53 -20.20 5.04
C LEU A 39 -7.44 -21.05 5.71
N ASP A 40 -7.16 -20.82 6.99
CA ASP A 40 -6.12 -21.53 7.78
C ASP A 40 -4.70 -21.51 7.15
N GLU A 41 -4.40 -20.45 6.41
CA GLU A 41 -3.15 -20.29 5.66
C GLU A 41 -2.01 -19.65 6.50
N GLY A 42 -2.18 -19.55 7.82
CA GLY A 42 -1.17 -19.01 8.73
C GLY A 42 -0.94 -17.49 8.61
N TYR A 43 -1.99 -16.70 8.34
CA TYR A 43 -1.89 -15.23 8.36
C TYR A 43 -1.75 -14.68 9.78
N MET A 44 -0.82 -13.74 9.97
CA MET A 44 -0.61 -13.04 11.25
C MET A 44 -1.31 -11.70 11.21
N ILE A 45 -2.17 -11.46 12.21
CA ILE A 45 -3.08 -10.32 12.25
C ILE A 45 -2.97 -9.66 13.62
N ASP A 46 -2.79 -8.35 13.64
CA ASP A 46 -2.74 -7.54 14.86
C ASP A 46 -3.93 -6.60 14.95
N VAL A 47 -4.50 -6.45 16.15
CA VAL A 47 -5.61 -5.51 16.38
C VAL A 47 -5.09 -4.09 16.28
N ARG A 48 -5.73 -3.27 15.44
CA ARG A 48 -5.46 -1.83 15.38
C ARG A 48 -6.24 -1.08 16.46
N GLY A 49 -7.48 -1.50 16.69
CA GLY A 49 -8.45 -0.83 17.56
C GLY A 49 -9.63 -0.28 16.76
N GLN A 50 -10.39 0.63 17.37
CA GLN A 50 -11.56 1.23 16.73
C GLN A 50 -11.16 2.34 15.75
N THR A 51 -11.71 2.27 14.54
CA THR A 51 -11.57 3.28 13.50
C THR A 51 -12.95 3.84 13.16
N GLU A 52 -13.07 5.17 13.13
CA GLU A 52 -14.31 5.83 12.73
C GLU A 52 -14.45 5.79 11.19
N LEU A 53 -15.50 5.09 10.73
CA LEU A 53 -15.86 4.98 9.33
C LEU A 53 -17.18 5.72 9.11
N LYS A 54 -17.14 6.81 8.34
CA LYS A 54 -18.32 7.62 8.01
C LYS A 54 -19.41 6.74 7.40
N GLY A 55 -20.58 6.71 8.04
CA GLY A 55 -21.75 5.92 7.62
C GLY A 55 -21.86 4.54 8.28
N LYS A 56 -20.78 4.02 8.88
CA LYS A 56 -20.79 2.77 9.67
C LYS A 56 -20.58 2.99 11.17
N GLY A 57 -20.01 4.13 11.56
CA GLY A 57 -19.64 4.41 12.96
C GLY A 57 -18.26 3.89 13.31
N LEU A 58 -18.05 3.54 14.57
CA LEU A 58 -16.79 2.95 15.04
C LEU A 58 -16.78 1.46 14.72
N GLU A 59 -15.82 1.04 13.91
CA GLU A 59 -15.60 -0.36 13.58
C GLU A 59 -14.20 -0.80 14.04
N GLU A 60 -14.09 -2.00 14.60
CA GLU A 60 -12.79 -2.58 14.93
C GLU A 60 -12.09 -3.04 13.65
N THR A 61 -10.84 -2.59 13.48
CA THR A 61 -10.03 -2.93 12.32
C THR A 61 -8.67 -3.49 12.72
N TYR A 62 -7.95 -4.05 11.74
CA TYR A 62 -6.78 -4.87 12.00
C TYR A 62 -5.66 -4.58 11.00
N TRP A 63 -4.43 -4.93 11.39
CA TRP A 63 -3.24 -4.92 10.55
C TRP A 63 -2.88 -6.35 10.16
N LEU A 64 -2.66 -6.59 8.87
CA LEU A 64 -2.01 -7.81 8.42
C LEU A 64 -0.49 -7.62 8.55
N THR A 65 0.15 -8.42 9.41
CA THR A 65 1.58 -8.26 9.75
C THR A 65 2.48 -9.35 9.16
N GLY A 66 1.91 -10.46 8.70
CA GLY A 66 2.70 -11.50 8.04
C GLY A 66 1.90 -12.73 7.64
N LYS A 67 2.63 -13.72 7.11
CA LYS A 67 2.14 -15.05 6.81
C LYS A 67 3.22 -16.06 7.14
N VAL A 68 2.86 -17.19 7.76
CA VAL A 68 3.77 -18.32 7.95
C VAL A 68 4.30 -18.77 6.58
N GLY A 69 5.61 -18.98 6.49
CA GLY A 69 6.29 -19.34 5.24
C GLY A 69 6.61 -18.16 4.30
N PHE A 70 6.27 -16.92 4.66
CA PHE A 70 6.69 -15.74 3.91
C PHE A 70 8.08 -15.26 4.39
N CYS A 71 9.13 -15.65 3.67
CA CYS A 71 10.52 -15.36 4.06
C CYS A 71 11.06 -14.02 3.54
N ARG A 72 10.26 -13.23 2.81
CA ARG A 72 10.75 -11.94 2.29
C ARG A 72 10.67 -10.89 3.40
N PRO A 73 11.69 -10.02 3.54
CA PRO A 73 11.65 -8.96 4.52
C PRO A 73 10.51 -8.00 4.19
N LEU A 74 9.64 -7.76 5.17
CA LEU A 74 8.61 -6.73 5.08
C LEU A 74 9.21 -5.37 5.43
N PRO A 75 8.74 -4.28 4.80
CA PRO A 75 9.18 -2.94 5.18
C PRO A 75 8.85 -2.68 6.64
N THR A 76 9.78 -2.06 7.36
CA THR A 76 9.57 -1.72 8.77
C THR A 76 8.49 -0.64 8.88
N PRO A 77 7.41 -0.88 9.64
CA PRO A 77 6.38 0.14 9.83
C PRO A 77 6.95 1.40 10.48
N LEU A 78 6.55 2.57 9.99
CA LEU A 78 6.94 3.83 10.62
C LEU A 78 6.24 3.98 11.98
N SER A 79 7.00 4.39 12.99
CA SER A 79 6.44 4.82 14.28
C SER A 79 5.97 6.26 14.13
N ILE A 80 4.65 6.44 13.98
CA ILE A 80 4.02 7.74 13.79
C ILE A 80 3.38 8.17 15.11
N ARG A 81 3.74 9.36 15.60
CA ARG A 81 3.11 9.98 16.77
C ARG A 81 2.11 11.05 16.32
N PRO A 82 1.10 11.37 17.15
CA PRO A 82 0.24 12.52 16.90
C PRO A 82 1.08 13.80 16.73
N GLY A 83 0.87 14.52 15.63
CA GLY A 83 1.62 15.73 15.28
C GLY A 83 2.84 15.51 14.36
N ASP A 84 3.24 14.28 14.07
CA ASP A 84 4.30 14.03 13.10
C ASP A 84 3.83 14.31 11.66
N PRO A 85 4.59 15.08 10.86
CA PRO A 85 4.26 15.38 9.46
C PRO A 85 4.70 14.22 8.54
N TRP A 86 4.34 12.99 8.91
CA TRP A 86 4.79 11.79 8.19
C TRP A 86 4.22 11.73 6.76
N GLN A 87 3.02 12.27 6.55
CA GLN A 87 2.36 12.30 5.23
C GLN A 87 3.19 13.09 4.23
N ASP A 88 3.71 14.25 4.63
CA ASP A 88 4.53 15.10 3.77
C ASP A 88 5.85 14.42 3.40
N ARG A 89 6.48 13.73 4.36
CA ARG A 89 7.72 12.96 4.12
C ARG A 89 7.49 11.87 3.09
N ILE A 90 6.45 11.06 3.24
CA ILE A 90 6.10 10.00 2.29
C ILE A 90 5.76 10.59 0.91
N ASN A 91 4.99 11.68 0.87
CA ASN A 91 4.67 12.35 -0.39
C ASN A 91 5.93 12.86 -1.10
N GLN A 92 6.92 13.36 -0.37
CA GLN A 92 8.21 13.80 -0.92
C GLN A 92 9.06 12.62 -1.42
N GLU A 93 9.09 11.50 -0.68
CA GLU A 93 9.77 10.27 -1.11
C GLU A 93 9.16 9.72 -2.40
N ILE A 94 7.83 9.65 -2.48
CA ILE A 94 7.10 9.21 -3.67
C ILE A 94 7.45 10.10 -4.87
N ARG A 95 7.41 11.43 -4.70
CA ARG A 95 7.77 12.38 -5.77
C ARG A 95 9.20 12.20 -6.24
N THR A 96 10.15 12.04 -5.31
CA THR A 96 11.57 11.83 -5.61
C THR A 96 11.78 10.50 -6.34
N GLY A 97 11.11 9.43 -5.90
CA GLY A 97 11.17 8.12 -6.55
C GLY A 97 10.68 8.16 -8.00
N PHE A 98 9.53 8.79 -8.24
CA PHE A 98 9.02 8.97 -9.61
C PHE A 98 9.94 9.87 -10.46
N ALA A 99 10.53 10.93 -9.89
CA ALA A 99 11.47 11.78 -10.61
C ALA A 99 12.73 11.01 -11.03
N LYS A 100 13.31 10.21 -10.13
CA LYS A 100 14.48 9.36 -10.41
C LYS A 100 14.19 8.31 -11.48
N ALA A 101 13.04 7.64 -11.42
CA ALA A 101 12.63 6.65 -12.42
C ALA A 101 12.49 7.26 -13.82
N ARG A 102 11.99 8.50 -13.92
CA ARG A 102 11.89 9.24 -15.18
C ARG A 102 13.26 9.63 -15.76
N GLN A 103 14.24 9.93 -14.91
CA GLN A 103 15.60 10.25 -15.34
C GLN A 103 16.37 9.01 -15.83
N GLY A 104 16.11 7.84 -15.25
CA GLY A 104 16.72 6.57 -15.69
C GLY A 104 16.25 6.06 -17.07
N LEU A 105 15.11 6.54 -17.57
CA LEU A 105 14.63 6.21 -18.93
C LEU A 105 15.30 7.05 -20.03
N ALA A 106 16.11 8.04 -19.65
CA ALA A 106 16.73 9.00 -20.57
C ALA A 106 18.21 8.71 -20.86
N GLU A 107 18.65 7.44 -20.81
CA GLU A 107 19.96 7.07 -21.36
C GLU A 107 19.87 6.95 -22.90
N PRO A 108 20.64 7.73 -23.67
CA PRO A 108 20.66 7.60 -25.12
C PRO A 108 21.34 6.28 -25.49
N ARG A 109 20.68 5.47 -26.32
CA ARG A 109 21.33 4.32 -26.99
C ARG A 109 22.61 4.83 -27.65
N ARG A 110 23.78 4.40 -27.16
CA ARG A 110 25.06 4.62 -27.86
C ARG A 110 24.90 4.12 -29.29
N SER A 111 25.08 5.03 -30.24
CA SER A 111 25.22 4.74 -31.66
C SER A 111 26.32 3.69 -31.83
N GLY A 112 25.97 2.52 -32.36
CA GLY A 112 26.95 1.52 -32.76
C GLY A 112 27.80 2.09 -33.89
N GLU A 113 29.09 2.26 -33.60
CA GLU A 113 30.14 2.39 -34.61
C GLU A 113 30.11 1.16 -35.51
N ALA A 114 29.86 1.38 -36.80
CA ALA A 114 30.07 0.38 -37.83
C ALA A 114 31.55 0.37 -38.20
N GLU A 115 32.27 -0.65 -37.70
CA GLU A 115 33.61 -1.01 -38.15
C GLU A 115 33.58 -1.39 -39.65
N PRO A 116 34.46 -0.83 -40.50
CA PRO A 116 34.61 -1.30 -41.87
C PRO A 116 35.54 -2.52 -41.88
N GLY A 117 34.98 -3.70 -42.15
CA GLY A 117 35.74 -4.93 -42.41
C GLY A 117 36.37 -4.95 -43.82
N PRO A 118 37.40 -5.79 -44.02
CA PRO A 118 38.38 -5.71 -45.12
C PRO A 118 37.84 -6.05 -46.52
#